data_AF-A0A3M0HJE6-F1
#
_entry.id   AF-A0A3M0HJE6-F1
#
_cell.length_a   1.000
_cell.length_b   1.000
_cell.length_c   1.000
_cell.angle_alpha   90.00
_cell.angle_beta   90.00
_cell.angle_gamma   90.00
#
_symmetry.space_group_name_H-M   'P 1'
#
loop_
_entity.id
_entity.type
_entity.pdbx_description
1 polymer ?
#
loop_
_entity_poly.entity_id
_entity_poly.type
_entity_poly.pdbx_seq_one_letter_code
_entity_poly.pdbx_strand_id
1 'polypeptide(L)'
;MLDRQLFGDGVEIAGHGAVAIDDGKPYFMGAGFEPPEGLSDTAIALTGSTAEDLVTQVDPASPWVAIRGRWQGRAIELSDVELLDRSPAPGESVDRPVVPCDPPSGGWVGYPDPRRAWTDEEKELRSSGVLVSRRSVEIEDGSYVFVFLVTDRSAATAVLHRLYDANSICVAPTRWTADKQRETMRALIDDSSPWADILFGFGESPDADGQNHIVAEPLAVTDELERWLQDQPDGLVELQPALWELDKG
;
A
#
# COMPACT_ATOMS: atom_id res chain seq x y z
N MET A 1 -0.49 -13.79 -17.77
CA MET A 1 0.22 -14.60 -16.74
C MET A 1 -0.69 -15.03 -15.58
N LEU A 2 -1.96 -14.60 -15.53
CA LEU A 2 -2.99 -15.11 -14.60
C LEU A 2 -3.56 -16.50 -15.00
N ASP A 3 -2.72 -17.43 -15.46
CA ASP A 3 -3.18 -18.73 -15.98
C ASP A 3 -3.59 -19.73 -14.88
N ARG A 4 -3.42 -19.36 -13.61
CA ARG A 4 -3.97 -20.09 -12.46
C ARG A 4 -5.29 -19.45 -12.02
N GLN A 5 -6.29 -20.28 -11.72
CA GLN A 5 -7.52 -19.87 -11.02
C GLN A 5 -7.12 -19.23 -9.68
N LEU A 6 -7.56 -17.99 -9.44
CA LEU A 6 -7.29 -17.28 -8.16
C LEU A 6 -8.18 -17.83 -7.04
N PHE A 7 -9.44 -18.13 -7.37
CA PHE A 7 -10.42 -18.71 -6.46
C PHE A 7 -11.07 -19.93 -7.09
N GLY A 8 -11.72 -20.76 -6.26
CA GLY A 8 -12.61 -21.80 -6.77
C GLY A 8 -13.79 -21.19 -7.54
N ASP A 9 -14.23 -21.85 -8.61
CA ASP A 9 -15.44 -21.43 -9.31
C ASP A 9 -16.64 -21.38 -8.35
N GLY A 10 -17.40 -20.30 -8.43
CA GLY A 10 -18.57 -20.10 -7.61
C GLY A 10 -18.33 -19.47 -6.24
N VAL A 11 -17.07 -19.20 -5.87
CA VAL A 11 -16.71 -18.47 -4.64
C VAL A 11 -17.20 -17.03 -4.74
N GLU A 12 -17.80 -16.53 -3.66
CA GLU A 12 -18.19 -15.14 -3.55
C GLU A 12 -16.98 -14.32 -3.08
N ILE A 13 -16.73 -13.22 -3.76
CA ILE A 13 -15.57 -12.37 -3.53
C ILE A 13 -16.00 -10.91 -3.42
N ALA A 14 -15.17 -10.14 -2.74
CA ALA A 14 -15.22 -8.70 -2.77
C ALA A 14 -13.82 -8.13 -3.05
N GLY A 15 -13.80 -6.89 -3.48
CA GLY A 15 -12.56 -6.20 -3.84
C GLY A 15 -12.71 -4.69 -3.87
N HIS A 16 -11.58 -4.02 -3.75
CA HIS A 16 -11.44 -2.59 -4.00
C HIS A 16 -10.38 -2.40 -5.08
N GLY A 17 -10.64 -1.55 -6.08
CA GLY A 17 -9.71 -1.38 -7.20
C GLY A 17 -10.13 -0.35 -8.23
N ALA A 18 -9.47 -0.40 -9.39
CA ALA A 18 -9.82 0.40 -10.55
C ALA A 18 -10.51 -0.46 -11.61
N VAL A 19 -11.31 0.19 -12.44
CA VAL A 19 -11.93 -0.41 -13.62
C VAL A 19 -11.40 0.26 -14.87
N ALA A 20 -10.88 -0.54 -15.80
CA ALA A 20 -10.55 -0.11 -17.15
C ALA A 20 -11.56 -0.67 -18.14
N ILE A 21 -11.87 0.14 -19.16
CA ILE A 21 -12.73 -0.26 -20.27
C ILE A 21 -11.84 -0.47 -21.50
N ASP A 22 -11.86 -1.67 -22.06
CA ASP A 22 -11.16 -2.01 -23.30
C ASP A 22 -12.12 -2.74 -24.26
N ASP A 23 -12.21 -2.26 -25.50
CA ASP A 23 -13.18 -2.72 -26.51
C ASP A 23 -14.63 -2.87 -25.97
N GLY A 24 -15.06 -1.93 -25.13
CA GLY A 24 -16.40 -1.92 -24.53
C GLY A 24 -16.62 -2.97 -23.45
N LYS A 25 -15.55 -3.59 -22.94
CA LYS A 25 -15.59 -4.56 -21.84
C LYS A 25 -14.91 -4.01 -20.60
N PRO A 26 -15.53 -4.15 -19.42
CA PRO A 26 -14.93 -3.73 -18.17
C PRO A 26 -13.99 -4.80 -17.62
N TYR A 27 -12.88 -4.35 -17.04
CA TYR A 27 -11.90 -5.18 -16.38
C TYR A 27 -11.52 -4.57 -15.05
N PHE A 28 -11.43 -5.40 -14.04
CA PHE A 28 -10.93 -5.05 -12.73
C PHE A 28 -9.41 -5.13 -12.71
N MET A 29 -8.78 -4.06 -12.25
CA MET A 29 -7.34 -3.92 -12.20
C MET A 29 -6.87 -3.22 -10.93
N GLY A 30 -5.54 -3.24 -10.74
CA GLY A 30 -4.92 -2.64 -9.59
C GLY A 30 -4.95 -1.12 -9.52
N ALA A 31 -4.87 -0.57 -8.30
CA ALA A 31 -4.78 0.86 -8.10
C ALA A 31 -3.39 1.36 -8.50
N GLY A 32 -3.34 2.27 -9.47
CA GLY A 32 -2.12 3.04 -9.78
C GLY A 32 -1.52 2.83 -11.17
N PHE A 33 -2.14 2.04 -12.04
CA PHE A 33 -1.66 1.86 -13.41
C PHE A 33 -2.56 2.56 -14.43
N GLU A 34 -1.95 3.30 -15.36
CA GLU A 34 -2.59 3.49 -16.67
C GLU A 34 -2.80 2.09 -17.27
N PRO A 35 -3.96 1.81 -17.87
CA PRO A 35 -4.27 0.48 -18.40
C PRO A 35 -3.15 0.03 -19.36
N PRO A 36 -2.43 -1.08 -19.08
CA PRO A 36 -1.33 -1.52 -19.92
C PRO A 36 -1.84 -1.96 -21.30
N GLU A 37 -0.98 -1.88 -22.32
CA GLU A 37 -1.25 -2.57 -23.59
C GLU A 37 -1.42 -4.07 -23.32
N GLY A 38 -2.50 -4.69 -23.81
CA GLY A 38 -2.79 -6.10 -23.54
C GLY A 38 -3.56 -6.36 -22.24
N LEU A 39 -4.48 -5.46 -21.87
CA LEU A 39 -5.25 -5.50 -20.63
C LEU A 39 -5.91 -6.85 -20.30
N SER A 40 -6.36 -7.59 -21.32
CA SER A 40 -6.95 -8.92 -21.15
C SER A 40 -5.99 -9.99 -20.57
N ASP A 41 -4.68 -9.78 -20.62
CA ASP A 41 -3.67 -10.72 -20.13
C ASP A 41 -3.29 -10.48 -18.65
N THR A 42 -3.55 -9.28 -18.13
CA THR A 42 -3.08 -8.76 -16.84
C THR A 42 -4.22 -8.30 -15.91
N ALA A 43 -5.44 -8.12 -16.43
CA ALA A 43 -6.61 -7.72 -15.65
C ALA A 43 -7.67 -8.84 -15.55
N ILE A 44 -8.63 -8.66 -14.65
CA ILE A 44 -9.70 -9.63 -14.40
C ILE A 44 -10.97 -9.15 -15.10
N ALA A 45 -11.50 -9.95 -16.02
CA ALA A 45 -12.70 -9.57 -16.76
C ALA A 45 -13.91 -9.43 -15.81
N LEU A 46 -14.67 -8.35 -15.96
CA LEU A 46 -15.93 -8.14 -15.26
C LEU A 46 -17.09 -8.49 -16.20
N THR A 47 -18.03 -9.29 -15.71
CA THR A 47 -19.12 -9.85 -16.52
C THR A 47 -20.46 -9.76 -15.80
N GLY A 48 -21.55 -9.96 -16.54
CA GLY A 48 -22.92 -9.82 -16.04
C GLY A 48 -23.52 -8.44 -16.33
N SER A 49 -24.83 -8.28 -16.09
CA SER A 49 -25.55 -7.03 -16.40
C SER A 49 -25.00 -5.83 -15.64
N THR A 50 -24.61 -6.01 -14.38
CA THR A 50 -23.99 -4.96 -13.56
C THR A 50 -22.67 -4.47 -14.18
N ALA A 51 -21.93 -5.37 -14.83
CA ALA A 51 -20.70 -5.01 -15.55
C ALA A 51 -21.01 -4.23 -16.84
N GLU A 52 -22.04 -4.61 -17.60
CA GLU A 52 -22.47 -3.86 -18.79
C GLU A 52 -22.87 -2.42 -18.43
N ASP A 53 -23.60 -2.25 -17.32
CA ASP A 53 -23.99 -0.94 -16.80
C ASP A 53 -22.76 -0.10 -16.39
N LEU A 54 -21.73 -0.75 -15.82
CA LEU A 54 -20.50 -0.11 -15.35
C LEU A 54 -19.73 0.60 -16.47
N VAL A 55 -19.72 0.03 -17.69
CA VAL A 55 -19.05 0.61 -18.87
C VAL A 55 -19.50 2.05 -19.14
N THR A 56 -20.75 2.37 -18.79
CA THR A 56 -21.34 3.70 -19.04
C THR A 56 -21.22 4.65 -17.84
N GLN A 57 -20.92 4.12 -16.66
CA GLN A 57 -20.93 4.87 -15.40
C GLN A 57 -19.53 5.26 -14.93
N VAL A 58 -18.52 4.45 -15.27
CA VAL A 58 -17.13 4.72 -14.87
C VAL A 58 -16.58 5.92 -15.62
N ASP A 59 -16.13 6.92 -14.86
CA ASP A 59 -15.27 7.98 -15.38
C ASP A 59 -13.83 7.46 -15.44
N PRO A 60 -13.19 7.41 -16.64
CA PRO A 60 -11.79 7.03 -16.74
C PRO A 60 -10.84 7.91 -15.91
N ALA A 61 -11.24 9.15 -15.56
CA ALA A 61 -10.47 10.02 -14.67
C ALA A 61 -10.64 9.69 -13.17
N SER A 62 -11.67 8.92 -12.81
CA SER A 62 -11.92 8.43 -11.45
C SER A 62 -12.44 6.99 -11.49
N PRO A 63 -11.60 6.01 -11.88
CA PRO A 63 -12.04 4.66 -12.22
C PRO A 63 -12.29 3.75 -11.00
N TRP A 64 -12.41 4.31 -9.81
CA TRP A 64 -12.33 3.60 -8.55
C TRP A 64 -13.65 2.92 -8.19
N VAL A 65 -13.58 1.67 -7.75
CA VAL A 65 -14.76 0.88 -7.39
C VAL A 65 -14.54 -0.02 -6.17
N ALA A 66 -15.62 -0.28 -5.45
CA ALA A 66 -15.79 -1.47 -4.64
C ALA A 66 -16.66 -2.47 -5.40
N ILE A 67 -16.22 -3.72 -5.51
CA ILE A 67 -16.96 -4.76 -6.23
C ILE A 67 -17.37 -5.89 -5.29
N ARG A 68 -18.50 -6.51 -5.62
CA ARG A 68 -18.86 -7.85 -5.14
C ARG A 68 -19.33 -8.70 -6.29
N GLY A 69 -18.95 -9.96 -6.28
CA GLY A 69 -19.38 -10.87 -7.31
C GLY A 69 -18.96 -12.30 -7.04
N ARG A 70 -19.16 -13.12 -8.05
CA ARG A 70 -18.80 -14.53 -8.03
C ARG A 70 -17.65 -14.78 -8.97
N TRP A 71 -16.63 -15.48 -8.49
CA TRP A 71 -15.54 -15.93 -9.33
C TRP A 71 -16.02 -17.00 -10.32
N GLN A 72 -15.74 -16.80 -11.61
CA GLN A 72 -16.13 -17.68 -12.71
C GLN A 72 -14.95 -17.85 -13.67
N GLY A 73 -14.16 -18.89 -13.50
CA GLY A 73 -12.96 -19.16 -14.28
C GLY A 73 -11.86 -18.12 -14.05
N ARG A 74 -11.88 -17.04 -14.85
CA ARG A 74 -10.96 -15.88 -14.78
C ARG A 74 -11.70 -14.55 -14.82
N ALA A 75 -13.01 -14.60 -14.58
CA ALA A 75 -13.88 -13.44 -14.59
C ALA A 75 -14.61 -13.33 -13.25
N ILE A 76 -15.05 -12.12 -12.95
CA ILE A 76 -15.98 -11.85 -11.86
C ILE A 76 -17.33 -11.59 -12.50
N GLU A 77 -18.29 -12.45 -12.20
CA GLU A 77 -19.69 -12.16 -12.47
C GLU A 77 -20.17 -11.19 -11.39
N LEU A 78 -20.26 -9.91 -11.74
CA LEU A 78 -20.59 -8.84 -10.79
C LEU A 78 -22.03 -8.97 -10.32
N SER A 79 -22.20 -8.98 -9.00
CA SER A 79 -23.50 -8.84 -8.36
C SER A 79 -23.75 -7.41 -7.88
N ASP A 80 -22.70 -6.68 -7.54
CA ASP A 80 -22.79 -5.33 -6.99
C ASP A 80 -21.52 -4.52 -7.28
N VAL A 81 -21.68 -3.21 -7.41
CA VAL A 81 -20.59 -2.26 -7.63
C VAL A 81 -20.91 -0.90 -7.02
N GLU A 82 -19.95 -0.34 -6.31
CA GLU A 82 -19.99 1.02 -5.78
C GLU A 82 -18.88 1.83 -6.43
N LEU A 83 -19.20 2.98 -7.02
CA LEU A 83 -18.21 3.93 -7.52
C LEU A 83 -17.61 4.70 -6.33
N LEU A 84 -16.28 4.81 -6.31
CA LEU A 84 -15.56 5.52 -5.27
C LEU A 84 -15.01 6.84 -5.82
N ASP A 85 -15.06 7.89 -5.00
CA ASP A 85 -14.55 9.23 -5.37
C ASP A 85 -13.01 9.30 -5.42
N ARG A 86 -12.32 8.30 -4.86
CA ARG A 86 -10.86 8.24 -4.79
C ARG A 86 -10.37 6.80 -4.78
N SER A 87 -9.08 6.63 -5.06
CA SER A 87 -8.40 5.35 -4.88
C SER A 87 -8.66 4.85 -3.47
N PRO A 88 -9.09 3.59 -3.30
CA PRO A 88 -9.04 2.95 -1.99
C PRO A 88 -7.58 3.03 -1.54
N ALA A 89 -7.32 3.70 -0.41
CA ALA A 89 -5.98 3.76 0.14
C ALA A 89 -5.66 2.41 0.80
N PRO A 90 -4.42 1.91 0.70
CA PRO A 90 -3.96 0.76 1.47
C PRO A 90 -4.31 0.99 2.95
N GLY A 91 -5.16 0.13 3.52
CA GLY A 91 -5.61 0.22 4.90
C GLY A 91 -6.10 1.62 5.28
N GLU A 92 -7.14 2.15 4.64
CA GLU A 92 -7.85 3.36 5.07
C GLU A 92 -8.57 3.15 6.42
N SER A 93 -7.81 2.79 7.46
CA SER A 93 -8.14 3.20 8.81
C SER A 93 -7.88 4.70 8.85
N VAL A 94 -8.94 5.46 9.01
CA VAL A 94 -8.91 6.87 9.46
C VAL A 94 -8.42 6.97 10.92
N ASP A 95 -7.66 5.97 11.38
CA ASP A 95 -7.16 5.87 12.73
C ASP A 95 -6.02 6.86 12.91
N ARG A 96 -5.99 7.43 14.11
CA ARG A 96 -4.97 8.38 14.54
C ARG A 96 -3.58 7.90 14.15
N PRO A 97 -2.65 8.80 13.78
CA PRO A 97 -1.30 8.41 13.41
C PRO A 97 -0.67 7.46 14.44
N VAL A 98 -0.21 6.31 13.96
CA VAL A 98 0.57 5.37 14.76
C VAL A 98 2.02 5.82 14.78
N VAL A 99 2.50 6.23 15.94
CA VAL A 99 3.84 6.80 16.14
C VAL A 99 4.57 6.03 17.24
N PRO A 100 5.85 5.65 17.06
CA PRO A 100 6.62 4.88 18.04
C PRO A 100 7.05 5.69 19.29
N CYS A 101 6.48 6.87 19.50
CA CYS A 101 6.77 7.76 20.62
C CYS A 101 5.48 8.14 21.34
N ASP A 102 5.62 8.48 22.62
CA ASP A 102 4.52 9.03 23.41
C ASP A 102 3.95 10.28 22.71
N PRO A 103 2.61 10.42 22.70
CA PRO A 103 1.97 11.58 22.12
C PRO A 103 2.39 12.87 22.85
N PRO A 104 2.62 13.97 22.13
CA PRO A 104 2.74 15.28 22.75
C PRO A 104 1.41 15.69 23.36
N SER A 105 1.42 16.79 24.12
CA SER A 105 0.18 17.37 24.66
C SER A 105 -0.81 17.64 23.53
N GLY A 106 -1.99 17.02 23.60
CA GLY A 106 -3.05 17.09 22.59
C GLY A 106 -3.10 15.92 21.60
N GLY A 107 -2.04 15.11 21.52
CA GLY A 107 -2.05 13.88 20.74
C GLY A 107 -1.82 14.06 19.23
N TRP A 108 -1.81 12.92 18.54
CA TRP A 108 -1.61 12.83 17.09
C TRP A 108 -2.92 13.02 16.34
N VAL A 109 -2.92 13.90 15.35
CA VAL A 109 -4.12 14.28 14.58
C VAL A 109 -4.12 13.68 13.18
N GLY A 110 -3.01 13.74 12.46
CA GLY A 110 -2.96 13.25 11.09
C GLY A 110 -1.55 13.14 10.51
N TYR A 111 -1.48 12.59 9.30
CA TYR A 111 -0.30 12.60 8.45
C TYR A 111 -0.44 13.71 7.41
N PRO A 112 0.00 14.94 7.72
CA PRO A 112 0.00 16.02 6.76
C PRO A 112 1.00 15.70 5.63
N ASP A 113 0.87 16.34 4.46
CA ASP A 113 1.92 16.38 3.41
C ASP A 113 2.75 17.70 3.47
N PRO A 114 3.45 18.03 4.57
CA PRO A 114 4.37 19.15 4.57
C PRO A 114 5.64 18.66 3.87
N ARG A 115 5.72 18.93 2.57
CA ARG A 115 6.92 18.71 1.76
C ARG A 115 8.06 19.63 2.23
N ARG A 116 8.71 19.28 3.34
CA ARG A 116 9.97 19.91 3.77
C ARG A 116 11.13 19.20 3.09
N ALA A 117 12.00 19.96 2.43
CA ALA A 117 13.22 19.43 1.87
C ALA A 117 14.12 18.81 2.96
N TRP A 118 14.88 17.78 2.59
CA TRP A 118 15.87 17.16 3.46
C TRP A 118 17.05 18.11 3.68
N THR A 119 17.50 18.26 4.93
CA THR A 119 18.76 18.98 5.22
C THR A 119 19.97 18.14 4.80
N ASP A 120 21.16 18.73 4.74
CA ASP A 120 22.36 18.00 4.34
C ASP A 120 22.80 16.99 5.41
N GLU A 121 22.61 17.33 6.69
CA GLU A 121 22.85 16.40 7.80
C GLU A 121 21.87 15.21 7.77
N GLU A 122 20.60 15.44 7.43
CA GLU A 122 19.63 14.35 7.26
C GLU A 122 20.01 13.45 6.08
N LYS A 123 20.48 14.02 4.97
CA LYS A 123 20.98 13.25 3.83
C LYS A 123 22.22 12.43 4.20
N GLU A 124 23.11 12.96 5.04
CA GLU A 124 24.28 12.25 5.56
C GLU A 124 23.89 11.09 6.49
N LEU A 125 22.95 11.32 7.41
CA LEU A 125 22.40 10.24 8.25
C LEU A 125 21.73 9.16 7.39
N ARG A 126 21.05 9.54 6.32
CA ARG A 126 20.42 8.59 5.40
C ARG A 126 21.44 7.83 4.56
N SER A 127 22.47 8.51 4.03
CA SER A 127 23.49 7.89 3.20
C SER A 127 24.40 6.94 3.98
N SER A 128 24.59 7.21 5.28
CA SER A 128 25.29 6.30 6.21
C SER A 128 24.45 5.13 6.69
N GLY A 129 23.15 5.09 6.38
CA GLY A 129 22.23 4.04 6.83
C GLY A 129 21.75 4.19 8.28
N VAL A 130 22.11 5.28 8.96
CA VAL A 130 21.66 5.59 10.32
C VAL A 130 20.17 5.97 10.31
N LEU A 131 19.76 6.81 9.37
CA LEU A 131 18.37 7.23 9.18
C LEU A 131 17.69 6.36 8.12
N VAL A 132 16.64 5.63 8.54
CA VAL A 132 15.88 4.73 7.68
C VAL A 132 14.67 5.42 7.07
N SER A 133 13.87 6.09 7.90
CA SER A 133 12.66 6.78 7.46
C SER A 133 12.45 8.09 8.21
N ARG A 134 11.83 9.05 7.52
CA ARG A 134 11.39 10.33 8.07
C ARG A 134 9.96 10.59 7.63
N ARG A 135 9.06 10.85 8.59
CA ARG A 135 7.70 11.32 8.33
C ARG A 135 7.34 12.49 9.23
N SER A 136 6.35 13.26 8.84
CA SER A 136 5.76 14.34 9.63
C SER A 136 4.40 13.93 10.15
N VAL A 137 4.10 14.30 11.39
CA VAL A 137 2.81 14.03 12.03
C VAL A 137 2.27 15.34 12.60
N GLU A 138 1.03 15.66 12.29
CA GLU A 138 0.32 16.82 12.84
C GLU A 138 -0.20 16.51 14.25
N ILE A 139 -0.16 17.52 15.11
CA ILE A 139 -0.64 17.46 16.49
C ILE A 139 -1.78 18.47 16.70
N GLU A 140 -2.50 18.39 17.82
CA GLU A 140 -3.77 19.12 18.04
C GLU A 140 -3.68 20.65 17.89
N ASP A 141 -2.52 21.25 18.17
CA ASP A 141 -2.32 22.70 18.01
C ASP A 141 -1.99 23.14 16.56
N GLY A 142 -2.01 22.21 15.60
CA GLY A 142 -1.70 22.43 14.19
C GLY A 142 -0.20 22.47 13.87
N SER A 143 0.66 22.24 14.85
CA SER A 143 2.10 22.09 14.63
C SER A 143 2.48 20.65 14.23
N TYR A 144 3.75 20.44 13.90
CA TYR A 144 4.24 19.18 13.34
C TYR A 144 5.42 18.62 14.14
N VAL A 145 5.42 17.30 14.32
CA VAL A 145 6.56 16.53 14.83
C VAL A 145 7.16 15.71 13.69
N PHE A 146 8.49 15.78 13.55
CA PHE A 146 9.21 14.88 12.65
C PHE A 146 9.55 13.58 13.37
N VAL A 147 9.05 12.47 12.83
CA VAL A 147 9.32 11.12 13.31
C VAL A 147 10.46 10.55 12.47
N PHE A 148 11.56 10.20 13.13
CA PHE A 148 12.74 9.59 12.55
C PHE A 148 12.89 8.15 13.05
N LEU A 149 12.87 7.19 12.13
CA LEU A 149 13.21 5.80 12.41
C LEU A 149 14.70 5.58 12.10
N VAL A 150 15.46 5.13 13.09
CA VAL A 150 16.93 5.09 13.02
C VAL A 150 17.52 3.78 13.52
N THR A 151 18.66 3.38 12.96
CA THR A 151 19.40 2.18 13.41
C THR A 151 20.32 2.47 14.60
N ASP A 152 20.86 3.70 14.70
CA ASP A 152 21.62 4.20 15.85
C ASP A 152 20.95 5.45 16.42
N ARG A 153 20.20 5.26 17.51
CA ARG A 153 19.47 6.36 18.17
C ARG A 153 20.41 7.41 18.74
N SER A 154 21.51 7.02 19.37
CA SER A 154 22.41 7.97 20.03
C SER A 154 23.12 8.87 19.03
N ALA A 155 23.64 8.28 17.93
CA ALA A 155 24.28 9.04 16.86
C ALA A 155 23.29 9.99 16.16
N ALA A 156 22.09 9.50 15.82
CA ALA A 156 21.07 10.31 15.18
C ALA A 156 20.60 11.46 16.07
N THR A 157 20.29 11.19 17.34
CA THR A 157 19.82 12.19 18.31
C THR A 157 20.83 13.33 18.50
N ALA A 158 22.14 13.03 18.55
CA ALA A 158 23.17 14.06 18.67
C ALA A 158 23.20 15.05 17.48
N VAL A 159 22.90 14.55 16.28
CA VAL A 159 22.81 15.37 15.07
C VAL A 159 21.48 16.12 15.02
N LEU A 160 20.36 15.41 15.20
CA LEU A 160 19.01 15.95 15.04
C LEU A 160 18.66 17.04 16.06
N HIS A 161 19.15 16.94 17.31
CA HIS A 161 18.96 18.00 18.30
C HIS A 161 19.69 19.32 17.99
N ARG A 162 20.61 19.35 17.01
CA ARG A 162 21.19 20.60 16.51
C ARG A 162 20.30 21.28 15.47
N LEU A 163 19.39 20.53 14.87
CA LEU A 163 18.54 20.97 13.75
C LEU A 163 17.11 21.28 14.18
N TYR A 164 16.66 20.63 15.25
CA TYR A 164 15.29 20.67 15.72
C TYR A 164 15.21 20.87 17.22
N ASP A 165 14.16 21.55 17.66
CA ASP A 165 13.77 21.59 19.06
C ASP A 165 13.38 20.18 19.55
N ALA A 166 13.69 19.88 20.80
CA ALA A 166 13.48 18.54 21.37
C ALA A 166 12.01 18.10 21.33
N ASN A 167 11.06 19.04 21.39
CA ASN A 167 9.62 18.76 21.33
C ASN A 167 9.07 18.64 19.90
N SER A 168 9.89 18.92 18.88
CA SER A 168 9.49 18.88 17.47
C SER A 168 9.99 17.63 16.75
N ILE A 169 10.65 16.70 17.47
CA ILE A 169 11.13 15.44 16.92
C ILE A 169 10.79 14.25 17.80
N CYS A 170 10.50 13.13 17.16
CA CYS A 170 10.46 11.80 17.74
C CYS A 170 11.57 10.99 17.07
N VAL A 171 12.52 10.47 17.85
CA VAL A 171 13.60 9.62 17.34
C VAL A 171 13.47 8.25 17.97
N ALA A 172 13.11 7.27 17.16
CA ALA A 172 12.80 5.90 17.58
C ALA A 172 13.68 4.88 16.84
N PRO A 173 14.03 3.76 17.50
CA PRO A 173 14.72 2.68 16.81
C PRO A 173 13.84 2.07 15.71
N THR A 174 14.47 1.65 14.63
CA THR A 174 13.86 0.85 13.56
C THR A 174 14.11 -0.64 13.78
N ARG A 175 13.15 -1.51 13.40
CA ARG A 175 13.39 -2.97 13.36
C ARG A 175 14.22 -3.40 12.14
N TRP A 176 14.13 -2.67 11.04
CA TRP A 176 14.76 -3.03 9.76
C TRP A 176 15.66 -1.92 9.23
N THR A 177 16.71 -2.31 8.50
CA THR A 177 17.65 -1.39 7.87
C THR A 177 17.05 -0.79 6.59
N ALA A 178 17.51 0.40 6.21
CA ALA A 178 17.11 1.04 4.95
C ALA A 178 17.46 0.18 3.73
N ASP A 179 18.57 -0.56 3.79
CA ASP A 179 18.99 -1.42 2.68
C ASP A 179 18.05 -2.61 2.54
N LYS A 180 17.64 -3.25 3.64
CA LYS A 180 16.71 -4.37 3.56
C LYS A 180 15.32 -3.92 3.08
N GLN A 181 14.80 -2.80 3.57
CA GLN A 181 13.55 -2.21 3.04
C GLN A 181 13.64 -1.94 1.54
N ARG A 182 14.75 -1.33 1.08
CA ARG A 182 14.93 -1.01 -0.34
C ARG A 182 15.11 -2.26 -1.21
N GLU A 183 15.83 -3.27 -0.73
CA GLU A 183 16.00 -4.56 -1.41
C GLU A 183 14.65 -5.26 -1.58
N THR A 184 13.88 -5.38 -0.49
CA THR A 184 12.55 -6.01 -0.51
C THR A 184 11.59 -5.24 -1.41
N MET A 185 11.57 -3.90 -1.33
CA MET A 185 10.75 -3.06 -2.20
C MET A 185 11.14 -3.19 -3.67
N ARG A 186 12.44 -3.26 -3.99
CA ARG A 186 12.91 -3.49 -5.37
C ARG A 186 12.48 -4.84 -5.93
N ALA A 187 12.46 -5.89 -5.11
CA ALA A 187 12.00 -7.21 -5.55
C ALA A 187 10.50 -7.22 -5.93
N LEU A 188 9.71 -6.31 -5.35
CA LEU A 188 8.30 -6.11 -5.68
C LEU A 188 8.10 -5.20 -6.91
N ILE A 189 8.96 -4.18 -7.08
CA ILE A 189 8.89 -3.21 -8.20
C ILE A 189 9.47 -3.76 -9.51
N ASP A 190 10.39 -4.72 -9.44
CA ASP A 190 11.08 -5.21 -10.64
C ASP A 190 10.07 -5.77 -11.65
N ASP A 191 9.96 -5.17 -12.83
CA ASP A 191 9.06 -5.60 -13.91
C ASP A 191 9.36 -7.04 -14.39
N SER A 192 10.56 -7.55 -14.10
CA SER A 192 10.94 -8.94 -14.35
C SER A 192 10.61 -9.89 -13.20
N SER A 193 10.05 -9.36 -12.11
CA SER A 193 9.60 -10.14 -10.96
C SER A 193 8.50 -11.11 -11.38
N PRO A 194 8.50 -12.36 -10.86
CA PRO A 194 7.39 -13.28 -11.05
C PRO A 194 6.06 -12.73 -10.48
N TRP A 195 6.12 -11.65 -9.70
CA TRP A 195 4.97 -10.99 -9.09
C TRP A 195 4.41 -9.78 -9.85
N ALA A 196 5.11 -9.29 -10.87
CA ALA A 196 4.73 -8.04 -11.55
C ALA A 196 3.27 -8.06 -12.06
N ASP A 197 2.80 -9.22 -12.50
CA ASP A 197 1.44 -9.40 -13.04
C ASP A 197 0.36 -9.67 -11.98
N ILE A 198 0.75 -9.93 -10.72
CA ILE A 198 -0.20 -10.22 -9.63
C ILE A 198 -0.20 -9.17 -8.54
N LEU A 199 0.76 -8.25 -8.49
CA LEU A 199 0.75 -7.15 -7.52
C LEU A 199 -0.14 -6.01 -8.03
N PHE A 200 -1.23 -5.77 -7.30
CA PHE A 200 -2.17 -4.66 -7.45
C PHE A 200 -1.52 -3.33 -7.06
N GLY A 201 -0.72 -3.34 -6.00
CA GLY A 201 -0.10 -2.15 -5.43
C GLY A 201 0.93 -2.53 -4.39
N PHE A 202 1.78 -1.58 -4.04
CA PHE A 202 2.65 -1.70 -2.90
C PHE A 202 3.02 -0.31 -2.41
N GLY A 203 3.38 -0.22 -1.14
CA GLY A 203 3.78 1.03 -0.52
C GLY A 203 4.44 0.82 0.82
N GLU A 204 4.93 1.90 1.40
CA GLU A 204 5.37 1.89 2.79
C GLU A 204 4.23 2.40 3.67
N SER A 205 4.00 1.70 4.78
CA SER A 205 3.01 2.10 5.79
C SER A 205 3.57 1.89 7.20
N PRO A 206 3.17 2.70 8.20
CA PRO A 206 3.45 2.39 9.60
C PRO A 206 2.63 1.16 10.04
N ASP A 207 3.27 0.23 10.75
CA ASP A 207 2.59 -0.86 11.46
C ASP A 207 1.97 -0.37 12.79
N ALA A 208 1.40 -1.29 13.56
CA ALA A 208 0.79 -1.02 14.87
C ALA A 208 1.74 -0.44 15.93
N ASP A 209 3.06 -0.57 15.77
CA ASP A 209 4.08 0.05 16.62
C ASP A 209 4.69 1.30 15.98
N GLY A 210 4.15 1.74 14.83
CA GLY A 210 4.61 2.89 14.08
C GLY A 210 5.91 2.64 13.31
N GLN A 211 6.33 1.39 13.12
CA GLN A 211 7.48 1.01 12.30
C GLN A 211 7.10 1.00 10.83
N ASN A 212 7.96 1.52 9.94
CA ASN A 212 7.68 1.45 8.51
C ASN A 212 7.89 0.02 8.00
N HIS A 213 6.82 -0.60 7.52
CA HIS A 213 6.83 -1.86 6.80
C HIS A 213 6.33 -1.65 5.36
N ILE A 214 6.42 -2.69 4.55
CA ILE A 214 5.98 -2.71 3.16
C ILE A 214 4.61 -3.37 3.11
N VAL A 215 3.60 -2.65 2.64
CA VAL A 215 2.32 -3.25 2.27
C VAL A 215 2.43 -3.65 0.81
N ALA A 216 2.16 -4.92 0.52
CA ALA A 216 2.02 -5.42 -0.84
C ALA A 216 0.59 -5.92 -1.01
N GLU A 217 -0.07 -5.46 -2.07
CA GLU A 217 -1.45 -5.78 -2.36
C GLU A 217 -1.45 -6.72 -3.56
N PRO A 218 -1.55 -8.04 -3.38
CA PRO A 218 -1.66 -8.95 -4.51
C PRO A 218 -3.13 -9.15 -4.92
N LEU A 219 -3.38 -9.36 -6.21
CA LEU A 219 -4.63 -9.91 -6.74
C LEU A 219 -4.83 -11.38 -6.32
N ALA A 220 -3.72 -12.10 -6.09
CA ALA A 220 -3.73 -13.45 -5.52
C ALA A 220 -2.42 -13.79 -4.82
N VAL A 221 -2.51 -14.62 -3.79
CA VAL A 221 -1.35 -15.14 -3.07
C VAL A 221 -0.94 -16.47 -3.67
N THR A 222 0.28 -16.54 -4.23
CA THR A 222 0.81 -17.76 -4.88
C THR A 222 1.80 -18.49 -3.97
N ASP A 223 1.98 -19.80 -4.17
CA ASP A 223 2.95 -20.61 -3.40
C ASP A 223 4.38 -20.03 -3.43
N GLU A 224 4.75 -19.36 -4.52
CA GLU A 224 6.07 -18.80 -4.70
C GLU A 224 6.19 -17.41 -4.04
N LEU A 225 5.11 -16.61 -4.02
CA LEU A 225 5.03 -15.38 -3.23
C LEU A 225 5.07 -15.69 -1.73
N GLU A 226 4.33 -16.71 -1.28
CA GLU A 226 4.37 -17.17 0.12
C GLU A 226 5.76 -17.63 0.53
N ARG A 227 6.45 -18.39 -0.33
CA ARG A 227 7.84 -18.81 -0.07
C ARG A 227 8.77 -17.60 0.00
N TRP A 228 8.65 -16.64 -0.91
CA TRP A 228 9.47 -15.43 -0.87
C TRP A 228 9.21 -14.60 0.40
N LEU A 229 7.97 -14.55 0.89
CA LEU A 229 7.61 -13.90 2.15
C LEU A 229 8.26 -14.57 3.36
N GLN A 230 8.35 -15.89 3.37
CA GLN A 230 9.03 -16.65 4.43
C GLN A 230 10.54 -16.33 4.50
N ASP A 231 11.14 -15.87 3.40
CA ASP A 231 12.54 -15.43 3.35
C ASP A 231 12.71 -13.95 3.77
N GLN A 232 11.62 -13.21 4.01
CA GLN A 232 11.68 -11.85 4.51
C GLN A 232 11.74 -11.80 6.05
N PRO A 233 12.36 -10.76 6.63
CA PRO A 233 12.27 -10.53 8.07
C PRO A 233 10.82 -10.42 8.54
N ASP A 234 10.53 -11.02 9.69
CA ASP A 234 9.21 -10.98 10.31
C ASP A 234 8.65 -9.55 10.37
N GLY A 235 7.42 -9.39 9.87
CA GLY A 235 6.67 -8.13 9.86
C GLY A 235 7.16 -7.07 8.87
N LEU A 236 8.22 -7.33 8.07
CA LEU A 236 8.68 -6.35 7.08
C LEU A 236 7.71 -6.19 5.91
N VAL A 237 7.05 -7.28 5.51
CA VAL A 237 6.06 -7.27 4.43
C VAL A 237 4.72 -7.73 4.97
N GLU A 238 3.69 -6.93 4.75
CA GLU A 238 2.29 -7.27 4.98
C GLU A 238 1.62 -7.50 3.63
N LEU A 239 0.93 -8.64 3.48
CA LEU A 239 0.05 -8.85 2.34
C LEU A 239 -1.34 -8.34 2.64
N GLN A 240 -1.86 -7.46 1.79
CA GLN A 240 -3.25 -7.00 1.81
C GLN A 240 -3.92 -7.33 0.47
N PRO A 241 -4.48 -8.54 0.31
CA PRO A 241 -5.06 -8.94 -0.97
C PRO A 241 -6.15 -7.97 -1.45
N ALA A 242 -6.05 -7.54 -2.71
CA ALA A 242 -7.03 -6.62 -3.31
C ALA A 242 -8.38 -7.29 -3.58
N LEU A 243 -8.40 -8.62 -3.64
CA LEU A 243 -9.57 -9.47 -3.70
C LEU A 243 -9.55 -10.43 -2.52
N TRP A 244 -10.69 -10.61 -1.88
CA TRP A 244 -10.84 -11.57 -0.79
C TRP A 244 -12.13 -12.36 -0.93
N GLU A 245 -12.11 -13.60 -0.44
CA GLU A 245 -13.32 -14.40 -0.31
C GLU A 245 -14.24 -13.77 0.74
N LEU A 246 -15.52 -13.66 0.41
CA LEU A 246 -16.54 -13.39 1.40
C LEU A 246 -16.80 -14.70 2.13
N ASP A 247 -16.35 -14.79 3.38
CA ASP A 247 -16.67 -15.93 4.23
C ASP A 247 -18.18 -16.21 4.17
N LYS A 248 -18.54 -17.44 3.85
CA LYS A 248 -19.87 -17.96 4.18
C LYS A 248 -19.89 -18.00 5.70
N GLY A 249 -20.45 -16.97 6.33
CA GLY A 249 -20.39 -16.73 7.77
C GLY A 249 -20.68 -17.93 8.68
#